data_AF-A0AAD4DNP6-F1
#
_entry.id   AF-A0AAD4DNP6-F1
#
_cell.length_a   1.000
_cell.length_b   1.000
_cell.length_c   1.000
_cell.angle_alpha   90.00
_cell.angle_beta   90.00
_cell.angle_gamma   90.00
#
_symmetry.space_group_name_H-M   'P 1'
#
loop_
_entity.id
_entity.type
_entity.pdbx_description
1 polymer ?
#
loop_
_entity_poly.entity_id
_entity_poly.type
_entity_poly.pdbx_seq_one_letter_code
_entity_poly.pdbx_strand_id
1 'polypeptide(L)'
;YILIHIRHGDFSQQCEVQEELRTRKGIDAIHVIMTSDERDPEWWSDVGALGRTRVDYAAERTEDIYGKWHPVFIDAIIESNRVGFVGIRGSTMSTLASRRVQSWHDGTTRLIRWGWPGADD
;
A
#
# COMPACT_ATOMS: atom_id res chain seq x y z
N TYR A 1 -8.85 -0.29 6.22
CA TYR A 1 -7.61 -1.01 5.89
C TYR A 1 -6.50 0.00 5.63
N ILE A 2 -5.24 -0.43 5.74
CA ILE A 2 -4.05 0.32 5.31
C ILE A 2 -3.59 -0.24 3.98
N LEU A 3 -3.12 0.63 3.08
CA LEU A 3 -2.39 0.18 1.89
C LEU A 3 -0.91 0.48 2.06
N ILE A 4 -0.08 -0.48 1.68
CA ILE A 4 1.36 -0.30 1.50
C ILE A 4 1.66 -0.39 0.00
N HIS A 5 2.30 0.64 -0.54
CA HIS A 5 2.79 0.68 -1.92
C HIS A 5 4.30 0.82 -1.89
N ILE A 6 5.01 -0.31 -1.92
CA ILE A 6 6.49 -0.34 -1.93
C ILE A 6 7.01 -1.42 -2.88
N ARG A 7 8.22 -1.23 -3.41
CA ARG A 7 8.87 -2.19 -4.30
C ARG A 7 9.58 -3.31 -3.55
N HIS A 8 10.26 -2.95 -2.46
CA HIS A 8 10.97 -3.84 -1.53
C HIS A 8 11.25 -2.98 -0.26
N GLY A 9 11.64 -3.54 0.89
CA GLY A 9 12.05 -2.76 2.06
C GLY A 9 11.41 -3.13 3.40
N ASP A 10 11.79 -2.40 4.46
CA ASP A 10 11.27 -2.56 5.81
C ASP A 10 9.82 -2.02 5.91
N PHE A 11 8.95 -2.83 6.51
CA PHE A 11 7.53 -2.52 6.70
C PHE A 11 7.25 -1.82 8.04
N SER A 12 8.28 -1.49 8.82
CA SER A 12 8.17 -0.85 10.15
C SER A 12 7.28 0.39 10.17
N GLN A 13 7.30 1.20 9.10
CA GLN A 13 6.50 2.41 8.99
C GLN A 13 4.98 2.17 8.93
N GLN A 14 4.56 0.93 8.66
CA GLN A 14 3.16 0.51 8.82
C GLN A 14 2.70 0.63 10.28
N CYS A 15 3.54 0.22 11.23
CA CYS A 15 3.21 0.20 12.65
C CYS A 15 2.93 1.62 13.16
N GLU A 16 3.73 2.61 12.74
CA GLU A 16 3.51 4.02 13.08
C GLU A 16 2.16 4.52 12.56
N VAL A 17 1.81 4.19 11.32
CA VAL A 17 0.52 4.57 10.72
C VAL A 17 -0.64 3.92 11.48
N GLN A 18 -0.51 2.65 11.88
CA GLN A 18 -1.52 1.95 12.68
C GLN A 18 -1.69 2.58 14.06
N GLU A 19 -0.59 2.89 14.75
CA GLU A 19 -0.61 3.50 16.07
C GLU A 19 -1.20 4.91 16.05
N GLU A 20 -0.84 5.73 15.05
CA GLU A 20 -1.40 7.06 14.90
C GLU A 20 -2.92 7.00 14.62
N LEU A 21 -3.37 6.07 13.77
CA LEU A 21 -4.80 5.87 13.51
C LEU A 21 -5.55 5.40 14.76
N ARG A 22 -4.96 4.49 15.53
CA ARG A 22 -5.53 4.04 16.80
C ARG A 22 -5.65 5.20 17.79
N THR A 23 -4.61 6.01 17.92
CA THR A 23 -4.54 7.08 18.92
C THR A 23 -5.41 8.28 18.55
N ARG A 24 -5.36 8.74 17.28
CA ARG A 24 -6.12 9.91 16.83
C ARG A 24 -7.59 9.62 16.54
N LYS A 25 -7.90 8.39 16.10
CA LYS A 25 -9.23 8.06 15.56
C LYS A 25 -9.91 6.87 16.22
N GLY A 26 -9.23 6.16 17.13
CA GLY A 26 -9.76 4.91 17.69
C GLY A 26 -9.89 3.79 16.65
N ILE A 27 -9.22 3.91 15.49
CA ILE A 27 -9.32 2.94 14.40
C ILE A 27 -8.19 1.92 14.54
N ASP A 28 -8.55 0.66 14.76
CA ASP A 28 -7.59 -0.45 14.71
C ASP A 28 -7.51 -1.03 13.29
N ALA A 29 -6.56 -0.54 12.50
CA ALA A 29 -6.43 -0.89 11.10
C ALA A 29 -5.67 -2.22 10.92
N ILE A 30 -6.35 -3.34 11.19
CA ILE A 30 -5.78 -4.70 11.14
C ILE A 30 -5.55 -5.23 9.72
N HIS A 31 -6.37 -4.81 8.76
CA HIS A 31 -6.26 -5.27 7.38
C HIS A 31 -5.27 -4.43 6.59
N VAL A 32 -4.26 -5.08 6.04
CA VAL A 32 -3.20 -4.48 5.23
C VAL A 32 -3.25 -5.05 3.83
N ILE A 33 -3.40 -4.18 2.84
CA ILE A 33 -3.31 -4.51 1.42
C ILE A 33 -1.93 -4.07 0.92
N MET A 34 -1.27 -4.93 0.16
CA MET A 34 0.02 -4.66 -0.47
C MET A 34 -0.15 -4.51 -1.98
N THR A 35 0.44 -3.45 -2.54
CA THR A 35 0.58 -3.24 -3.99
C THR A 35 2.05 -3.03 -4.36
N SER A 36 2.56 -3.78 -5.32
CA SER A 36 3.94 -3.70 -5.81
C SER A 36 4.01 -4.21 -7.26
N ASP A 37 4.97 -3.71 -8.03
CA ASP A 37 5.35 -4.25 -9.34
C ASP A 37 6.39 -5.39 -9.26
N GLU A 38 6.71 -5.84 -8.04
CA GLU A 38 7.59 -6.98 -7.75
C GLU A 38 7.07 -8.29 -8.38
N ARG A 39 7.99 -9.08 -8.93
CA ARG A 39 7.72 -10.35 -9.61
C ARG A 39 8.27 -11.56 -8.85
N ASP A 40 9.11 -11.34 -7.85
CA ASP A 40 9.68 -12.41 -7.03
C ASP A 40 8.58 -13.14 -6.24
N PRO A 41 8.32 -14.43 -6.53
CA PRO A 41 7.31 -15.20 -5.80
C PRO A 41 7.69 -15.47 -4.34
N GLU A 42 8.98 -15.52 -3.99
CA GLU A 42 9.42 -15.73 -2.61
C GLU A 42 9.09 -14.49 -1.77
N TRP A 43 9.35 -13.30 -2.30
CA TRP A 43 8.96 -12.04 -1.66
C TRP A 43 7.44 -11.97 -1.41
N TRP A 44 6.62 -12.35 -2.40
CA TRP A 44 5.16 -12.38 -2.23
C TRP A 44 4.69 -13.45 -1.23
N SER A 45 5.38 -14.58 -1.14
CA SER A 45 5.14 -15.60 -0.12
C SER A 45 5.39 -15.04 1.27
N ASP A 46 6.49 -14.33 1.48
CA ASP A 46 6.83 -13.68 2.75
C ASP A 46 5.80 -12.61 3.14
N VAL A 47 5.37 -11.79 2.18
CA VAL A 47 4.29 -10.81 2.38
C VAL A 47 3.00 -11.51 2.84
N GLY A 48 2.64 -12.64 2.23
CA GLY A 48 1.49 -13.45 2.61
C GLY A 48 1.62 -14.10 3.98
N ALA A 49 2.81 -14.62 4.33
CA ALA A 49 3.11 -15.20 5.64
C ALA A 49 2.96 -14.18 6.79
N LEU A 50 3.14 -12.89 6.48
CA LEU A 50 2.90 -11.78 7.40
C LEU A 50 1.41 -11.36 7.48
N GLY A 51 0.50 -12.12 6.86
CA GLY A 51 -0.95 -11.90 6.91
C GLY A 51 -1.45 -10.77 6.01
N ARG A 52 -0.61 -10.26 5.09
CA ARG A 52 -0.98 -9.17 4.18
C ARG A 52 -1.70 -9.72 2.96
N THR A 53 -2.68 -8.96 2.46
CA THR A 53 -3.46 -9.33 1.27
C THR A 53 -2.94 -8.59 0.05
N ARG A 54 -2.93 -9.24 -1.12
CA ARG A 54 -2.68 -8.60 -2.42
C ARG A 54 -3.84 -8.91 -3.35
N VAL A 55 -4.02 -8.09 -4.39
CA VAL A 55 -4.91 -8.45 -5.50
C VAL A 55 -4.10 -9.26 -6.51
N ASP A 56 -4.54 -10.47 -6.79
CA ASP A 56 -3.91 -11.34 -7.79
C ASP A 56 -4.63 -11.21 -9.14
N TYR A 57 -4.28 -10.17 -9.90
CA TYR A 57 -4.92 -9.87 -11.18
C TYR A 57 -4.77 -11.00 -12.22
N ALA A 58 -3.74 -11.84 -12.09
CA ALA A 58 -3.54 -13.00 -12.95
C ALA A 58 -4.51 -14.12 -12.59
N ALA A 59 -4.64 -14.47 -11.31
CA ALA A 59 -5.62 -15.46 -10.84
C ALA A 59 -7.05 -15.04 -11.18
N GLU A 60 -7.36 -13.75 -11.05
CA GLU A 60 -8.67 -13.17 -11.37
C GLU A 60 -8.88 -12.92 -12.88
N ARG A 61 -7.86 -13.18 -13.72
CA ARG A 61 -7.88 -12.96 -15.18
C ARG A 61 -8.38 -11.56 -15.56
N THR A 62 -7.99 -10.57 -14.77
CA THR A 62 -8.58 -9.22 -14.85
C THR A 62 -8.31 -8.57 -16.21
N GLU A 63 -7.08 -8.72 -16.73
CA GLU A 63 -6.74 -8.18 -18.04
C GLU A 63 -7.47 -8.91 -19.18
N ASP A 64 -7.65 -10.23 -19.08
CA ASP A 64 -8.35 -11.01 -20.11
C ASP A 64 -9.82 -10.62 -20.21
N ILE A 65 -10.47 -10.38 -19.07
CA ILE A 65 -11.91 -10.15 -18.98
C ILE A 65 -12.24 -8.68 -19.22
N TYR A 66 -11.45 -7.77 -18.65
CA TYR A 66 -11.77 -6.35 -18.61
C TYR A 66 -10.80 -5.49 -19.43
N GLY A 67 -9.62 -6.01 -19.80
CA GLY A 67 -8.61 -5.31 -20.58
C GLY A 67 -7.50 -4.69 -19.74
N LYS A 68 -6.37 -4.42 -20.41
CA LYS A 68 -5.06 -4.04 -19.83
C LYS A 68 -5.07 -2.89 -18.81
N TRP A 69 -6.03 -1.97 -18.91
CA TRP A 69 -6.08 -0.80 -18.02
C TRP A 69 -6.82 -1.03 -16.70
N HIS A 70 -7.60 -2.11 -16.59
CA HIS A 70 -8.41 -2.36 -15.40
C HIS A 70 -7.61 -2.59 -14.12
N PRO A 71 -6.49 -3.34 -14.11
CA PRO A 71 -5.66 -3.46 -12.91
C PRO A 71 -5.25 -2.09 -12.36
N VAL A 72 -4.84 -1.15 -13.23
CA VAL A 72 -4.47 0.21 -12.83
C VAL A 72 -5.64 0.97 -12.20
N PHE A 73 -6.85 0.85 -12.76
CA PHE A 73 -8.02 1.50 -12.19
C PHE A 73 -8.47 0.88 -10.86
N ILE A 74 -8.39 -0.44 -10.73
CA ILE A 74 -8.70 -1.15 -9.49
C ILE A 74 -7.71 -0.72 -8.39
N ASP A 75 -6.40 -0.72 -8.70
CA ASP A 75 -5.38 -0.21 -7.78
C ASP A 75 -5.67 1.24 -7.39
N ALA A 76 -5.99 2.12 -8.35
CA ALA A 76 -6.33 3.50 -8.03
C ALA A 76 -7.53 3.63 -7.07
N ILE A 77 -8.55 2.79 -7.21
CA ILE A 77 -9.73 2.76 -6.31
C ILE A 77 -9.36 2.25 -4.93
N ILE A 78 -8.63 1.14 -4.85
CA ILE A 78 -8.13 0.55 -3.60
C ILE A 78 -7.25 1.57 -2.87
N GLU A 79 -6.38 2.24 -3.62
CA GLU A 79 -5.54 3.30 -3.11
C GLU A 79 -6.38 4.46 -2.56
N SER A 80 -7.44 4.85 -3.25
CA SER A 80 -8.21 6.03 -2.87
C SER A 80 -9.02 5.87 -1.58
N ASN A 81 -9.42 4.65 -1.20
CA ASN A 81 -10.41 4.39 -0.15
C ASN A 81 -9.85 3.89 1.20
N ARG A 82 -8.58 4.16 1.47
CA ARG A 82 -7.90 3.68 2.69
C ARG A 82 -7.84 4.76 3.78
N VAL A 83 -7.84 4.30 5.03
CA VAL A 83 -7.69 5.17 6.22
C VAL A 83 -6.23 5.42 6.57
N GLY A 84 -5.30 4.62 6.04
CA GLY A 84 -3.87 4.86 6.18
C GLY A 84 -3.05 4.39 4.98
N PHE A 85 -1.87 4.98 4.78
CA PHE A 85 -1.00 4.72 3.63
C PHE A 85 0.49 4.78 3.96
N VAL A 86 1.24 3.81 3.44
CA VAL A 86 2.70 3.88 3.37
C VAL A 86 3.11 3.76 1.91
N GLY A 87 3.89 4.72 1.41
CA GLY A 87 4.32 4.73 0.00
C GLY A 87 5.71 5.29 -0.18
N ILE A 88 6.25 5.15 -1.39
CA ILE A 88 7.60 5.64 -1.73
C ILE A 88 7.60 7.14 -2.04
N ARG A 89 8.54 7.89 -1.45
CA ARG A 89 8.81 9.30 -1.73
C ARG A 89 9.36 9.47 -3.15
N GLY A 90 8.85 10.46 -3.88
CA GLY A 90 9.23 10.71 -5.28
C GLY A 90 8.39 9.93 -6.31
N SER A 91 7.57 8.98 -5.88
CA SER A 91 6.56 8.37 -6.75
C SER A 91 5.35 9.29 -6.91
N THR A 92 5.00 9.61 -8.15
CA THR A 92 3.77 10.35 -8.48
C THR A 92 2.53 9.63 -7.98
N MET A 93 2.51 8.29 -8.10
CA MET A 93 1.40 7.45 -7.59
C MET A 93 1.28 7.59 -6.07
N SER A 94 2.38 7.41 -5.33
CA SER A 94 2.39 7.57 -3.87
C SER A 94 1.98 8.98 -3.42
N THR A 95 2.36 10.01 -4.18
CA THR A 95 2.00 11.40 -3.87
C THR A 95 0.50 11.63 -4.01
N LEU A 96 -0.10 11.20 -5.11
CA LEU A 96 -1.54 11.30 -5.33
C LEU A 96 -2.32 10.46 -4.30
N ALA A 97 -1.84 9.24 -4.08
CA ALA A 97 -2.33 8.32 -3.06
C ALA A 97 -2.37 8.97 -1.66
N SER A 98 -1.27 9.57 -1.22
CA SER A 98 -1.15 10.24 0.07
C SER A 98 -2.14 11.40 0.20
N ARG A 99 -2.26 12.22 -0.85
CA ARG A 99 -3.20 13.36 -0.85
C ARG A 99 -4.65 12.92 -0.73
N ARG A 100 -5.04 11.82 -1.38
CA ARG A 100 -6.42 11.28 -1.28
C ARG A 100 -6.74 10.81 0.14
N VAL A 101 -5.83 10.08 0.78
CA VAL A 101 -6.03 9.63 2.17
C VAL A 101 -6.21 10.79 3.13
N GLN A 102 -5.31 11.78 3.04
CA GLN A 102 -5.36 12.95 3.91
C GLN A 102 -6.62 13.79 3.66
N SER A 103 -6.98 14.06 2.39
CA SER A 103 -8.08 14.97 2.08
C SER A 103 -9.47 14.32 2.15
N TRP A 104 -9.61 13.06 1.78
CA TRP A 104 -10.92 12.40 1.69
C TRP A 104 -11.28 11.62 2.95
N HIS A 105 -10.28 11.15 3.69
CA HIS A 105 -10.48 10.31 4.88
C HIS A 105 -9.88 10.91 6.15
N ASP A 106 -9.22 12.07 6.06
CA ASP A 106 -8.39 12.62 7.15
C ASP A 106 -7.42 11.55 7.70
N GLY A 107 -6.94 10.67 6.82
CA GLY A 107 -6.17 9.49 7.19
C GLY A 107 -4.70 9.79 7.39
N THR A 108 -3.98 8.84 7.99
CA THR A 108 -2.55 8.96 8.28
C THR A 108 -1.71 8.40 7.13
N THR A 109 -0.61 9.08 6.79
CA THR A 109 0.27 8.67 5.69
C THR A 109 1.74 8.75 6.07
N ARG A 110 2.57 7.89 5.49
CA ARG A 110 4.04 8.00 5.49
C ARG A 110 4.59 7.85 4.07
N LEU A 111 5.51 8.74 3.70
CA LEU A 111 6.25 8.65 2.44
C LEU A 111 7.73 8.39 2.74
N ILE A 112 8.16 7.18 2.47
CA ILE A 112 9.46 6.61 2.84
C ILE A 112 10.44 6.72 1.67
N ARG A 113 11.72 6.93 1.94
CA ARG A 113 12.77 6.90 0.92
C ARG A 113 13.12 5.44 0.62
N TRP A 114 13.50 5.19 -0.63
CA TRP A 114 13.79 3.85 -1.12
C TRP A 114 15.06 3.88 -1.95
N GLY A 115 15.86 2.80 -1.90
CA GLY A 115 17.02 2.59 -2.76
C GLY A 115 18.28 2.06 -2.07
N TRP A 116 18.40 2.19 -0.75
CA TRP A 116 19.52 1.63 0.04
C TRP A 116 19.11 1.40 1.51
N PRO A 117 19.77 0.49 2.25
CA PRO A 117 19.53 0.30 3.69
C PRO A 117 19.79 1.60 4.47
N GLY A 118 18.86 1.98 5.36
CA GLY A 118 18.95 3.22 6.15
C GLY A 118 18.59 4.49 5.37
N ALA A 119 17.87 4.39 4.24
CA ALA A 119 17.46 5.57 3.48
C ALA A 119 16.54 6.55 4.25
N ASP A 120 15.91 6.06 5.31
CA ASP A 120 15.02 6.81 6.21
C ASP A 120 15.52 6.94 7.65
N ASP A 121 16.76 6.48 7.93
CA ASP A 121 17.42 6.68 9.23
C ASP A 121 17.96 8.11 9.39
#